data_AF-A0A8S3K857-F1
#
_entry.id   AF-A0A8S3K857-F1
#
_cell.length_a   1.000
_cell.length_b   1.000
_cell.length_c   1.000
_cell.angle_alpha   90.00
_cell.angle_beta   90.00
_cell.angle_gamma   90.00
#
_symmetry.space_group_name_H-M   'P 1'
#
loop_
_entity.id
_entity.type
_entity.pdbx_description
1 polymer ?
#
loop_
_entity_poly.entity_id
_entity_poly.type
_entity_poly.pdbx_seq_one_letter_code
_entity_poly.pdbx_strand_id
1 'polypeptide(L)'
;VNEHLFQYQDSLREQISISARLTNENNALQQRLEDANEVLSSMNRLNDEIKAKEILINKLQTEIDHKNKQILEYSKIFETTNDTRVEKQLVKNILLSYFHTPIDKQQEVVPILSALVGFTQEEYQKVIHSISNNYNNTTSNNWLTGWLSANSSKPK
;
A
#
# COMPACT_ATOMS: atom_id res chain seq x y z
N VAL A 1 -51.63 49.02 -71.54
CA VAL A 1 -50.24 49.45 -71.27
C VAL A 1 -49.95 49.52 -69.77
N ASN A 2 -50.82 50.11 -68.94
CA ASN A 2 -50.57 50.23 -67.49
C ASN A 2 -50.62 48.90 -66.69
N GLU A 3 -51.40 47.92 -67.12
CA GLU A 3 -51.60 46.68 -66.34
C GLU A 3 -50.37 45.76 -66.32
N HIS A 4 -49.67 45.64 -67.45
CA HIS A 4 -48.40 44.89 -67.51
C HIS A 4 -47.28 45.54 -66.69
N LEU A 5 -47.28 46.88 -66.62
CA LEU A 5 -46.31 47.61 -65.78
C LEU A 5 -46.56 47.35 -64.29
N PHE A 6 -47.83 47.29 -63.89
CA PHE A 6 -48.22 46.96 -62.51
C PHE A 6 -47.84 45.53 -62.14
N GLN A 7 -48.16 44.55 -63.00
CA GLN A 7 -47.76 43.16 -62.82
C GLN A 7 -46.24 42.99 -62.70
N TYR A 8 -45.47 43.70 -63.53
CA TYR A 8 -44.02 43.69 -63.46
C TYR A 8 -43.47 44.26 -62.14
N GLN A 9 -44.07 45.35 -61.65
CA GLN A 9 -43.71 45.93 -60.34
C GLN A 9 -44.03 44.97 -59.18
N ASP A 10 -45.16 44.26 -59.23
CA ASP A 10 -45.53 43.29 -58.21
C ASP A 10 -44.58 42.08 -58.21
N SER A 11 -44.23 41.53 -59.38
CA SER A 11 -43.23 40.45 -59.49
C SER A 11 -41.85 40.86 -58.98
N LEU A 12 -41.42 42.11 -59.23
CA LEU A 12 -40.17 42.63 -58.68
C LEU A 12 -40.20 42.72 -57.16
N ARG A 13 -41.30 43.21 -56.58
CA ARG A 13 -41.47 43.27 -55.12
C ARG A 13 -41.45 41.88 -54.49
N GLU A 14 -42.12 40.92 -55.12
CA GLU A 14 -42.11 39.53 -54.66
C GLU A 14 -40.69 38.96 -54.68
N GLN A 15 -39.95 39.13 -55.77
CA GLN A 15 -38.55 38.69 -55.85
C GLN A 15 -37.66 39.35 -54.80
N ILE A 16 -37.81 40.65 -54.55
CA ILE A 16 -37.07 41.35 -53.49
C ILE A 16 -37.41 40.75 -52.13
N SER A 17 -38.68 40.45 -51.86
CA SER A 17 -39.11 39.85 -50.60
C SER A 17 -38.54 38.45 -50.39
N ILE A 18 -38.52 37.63 -51.46
CA ILE A 18 -37.96 36.28 -51.42
C ILE A 18 -36.45 36.34 -51.22
N SER A 19 -35.76 37.22 -51.95
CA SER A 19 -34.32 37.45 -51.80
C SER A 19 -33.98 37.86 -50.37
N ALA A 20 -34.70 38.83 -49.81
CA ALA A 20 -34.51 39.26 -48.42
C ALA A 20 -34.74 38.13 -47.41
N ARG A 21 -35.77 37.29 -47.60
CA ARG A 21 -36.02 36.13 -46.74
C ARG A 21 -34.88 35.12 -46.81
N LEU A 22 -34.42 34.79 -48.01
CA LEU A 22 -33.32 33.86 -48.23
C LEU A 22 -32.01 34.39 -47.62
N THR A 23 -31.73 35.68 -47.76
CA THR A 23 -30.57 36.31 -47.12
C THR A 23 -30.66 36.21 -45.59
N ASN A 24 -31.83 36.48 -45.00
CA ASN A 24 -32.02 36.35 -43.56
C ASN A 24 -31.85 34.90 -43.06
N GLU A 25 -32.41 33.93 -43.78
CA GLU A 25 -32.22 32.51 -43.47
C GLU A 25 -30.74 32.09 -43.58
N ASN A 26 -30.04 32.57 -44.60
CA ASN A 26 -28.62 32.28 -44.79
C ASN A 26 -27.77 32.89 -43.67
N ASN A 27 -28.04 34.13 -43.27
CA ASN A 27 -27.38 34.77 -42.14
C ASN A 27 -27.63 34.02 -40.83
N ALA A 28 -28.86 33.57 -40.58
CA ALA A 28 -29.21 32.78 -39.40
C ALA A 28 -28.49 31.42 -39.38
N LEU A 29 -28.35 30.78 -40.54
CA LEU A 29 -27.58 29.54 -40.67
C LEU A 29 -26.08 29.76 -40.46
N GLN A 30 -25.52 30.85 -40.98
CA GLN A 30 -24.12 31.22 -40.76
C GLN A 30 -23.83 31.46 -39.28
N GLN A 31 -24.70 32.18 -38.58
CA GLN A 31 -24.56 32.41 -37.15
C GLN A 31 -24.56 31.09 -36.36
N ARG A 32 -25.47 30.16 -36.67
CA ARG A 32 -25.50 28.84 -36.02
C ARG A 32 -24.25 28.01 -36.30
N LEU A 33 -23.67 28.14 -37.50
CA LEU A 33 -22.41 27.48 -37.82
C LEU A 33 -21.25 28.06 -37.04
N GLU A 34 -21.21 29.38 -36.87
CA GLU A 34 -20.21 30.05 -36.04
C GLU A 34 -20.31 29.62 -34.57
N ASP A 35 -21.53 29.63 -34.01
CA ASP A 35 -21.80 29.15 -32.66
C ASP A 35 -21.37 27.68 -32.48
N ALA A 36 -21.69 26.81 -33.46
CA ALA A 36 -21.30 25.40 -33.43
C ALA A 36 -19.77 25.22 -33.51
N ASN A 37 -19.08 26.06 -34.28
CA ASN A 37 -17.62 26.05 -34.36
C ASN A 37 -16.96 26.50 -33.05
N GLU A 38 -17.52 27.50 -32.37
CA GLU A 38 -17.04 27.92 -31.05
C GLU A 38 -17.20 26.80 -30.01
N VAL A 39 -18.37 26.14 -30.01
CA VAL A 39 -18.61 24.98 -29.14
C VAL A 39 -17.63 23.85 -29.45
N LEU A 40 -17.38 23.55 -30.74
CA LEU A 40 -16.41 22.53 -31.15
C LEU A 40 -15.00 22.87 -30.67
N SER A 41 -14.57 24.13 -30.80
CA SER A 41 -13.28 24.60 -30.29
C SER A 41 -13.17 24.41 -28.78
N SER A 42 -14.24 24.74 -28.05
CA SER A 42 -14.32 24.54 -26.60
C SER A 42 -14.27 23.05 -26.22
N MET A 43 -14.96 22.18 -26.97
CA MET A 43 -14.92 20.74 -26.78
C MET A 43 -13.51 20.16 -27.02
N ASN A 44 -12.79 20.64 -28.04
CA ASN A 44 -11.41 20.23 -28.29
C ASN A 44 -10.51 20.59 -27.12
N ARG A 45 -10.63 21.81 -26.58
CA ARG A 45 -9.87 22.24 -25.39
C ARG A 45 -10.17 21.36 -24.18
N LEU A 46 -11.45 21.05 -23.93
CA LEU A 46 -11.85 20.17 -22.84
C LEU A 46 -11.32 18.74 -23.02
N ASN A 47 -11.32 18.23 -24.25
CA ASN A 47 -10.78 16.91 -24.58
C ASN A 47 -9.27 16.84 -24.31
N ASP A 48 -8.52 17.90 -24.61
CA ASP A 48 -7.09 17.95 -24.28
C ASP A 48 -6.85 18.01 -22.77
N GLU A 49 -7.71 18.72 -22.02
CA GLU A 49 -7.66 18.73 -20.55
C GLU A 49 -7.95 17.34 -19.96
N ILE A 50 -8.93 16.61 -20.51
CA ILE A 50 -9.25 15.23 -20.11
C ILE A 50 -8.04 14.32 -20.33
N LYS A 51 -7.42 14.36 -21.51
CA LYS A 51 -6.22 13.55 -21.80
C LYS A 51 -5.09 13.84 -20.81
N ALA A 52 -4.86 15.11 -20.48
CA ALA A 52 -3.83 15.50 -19.51
C ALA A 52 -4.14 14.93 -18.11
N LYS A 53 -5.41 14.96 -17.68
CA LYS A 53 -5.84 14.38 -16.40
C LYS A 53 -5.74 12.86 -16.40
N GLU A 54 -6.07 12.18 -17.49
CA GLU A 54 -5.92 10.72 -17.61
C GLU A 54 -4.45 10.30 -17.47
N ILE A 55 -3.52 11.02 -18.11
CA ILE A 55 -2.07 10.77 -17.96
C ILE A 55 -1.65 10.93 -16.48
N LEU A 56 -2.14 11.98 -15.81
CA LEU A 56 -1.83 12.21 -14.39
C LEU A 56 -2.38 11.09 -13.49
N ILE A 57 -3.62 10.65 -13.72
CA ILE A 57 -4.24 9.55 -12.98
C ILE A 57 -3.42 8.27 -13.15
N ASN A 58 -3.05 7.92 -14.39
CA ASN A 58 -2.24 6.73 -14.66
C ASN A 58 -0.87 6.79 -13.95
N LYS A 59 -0.25 7.98 -13.93
CA LYS A 59 1.02 8.20 -13.19
C LYS A 59 0.84 8.00 -11.68
N LEU A 60 -0.21 8.58 -11.10
CA LEU A 60 -0.51 8.44 -9.68
C LEU A 60 -0.84 7.00 -9.29
N GLN A 61 -1.61 6.28 -10.12
CA GLN A 61 -1.90 4.86 -9.91
C GLN A 61 -0.60 4.03 -9.91
N THR A 62 0.29 4.29 -10.86
CA THR A 62 1.61 3.62 -10.91
C THR A 62 2.45 3.91 -9.66
N GLU A 63 2.42 5.15 -9.16
CA GLU A 63 3.12 5.52 -7.93
C GLU A 63 2.53 4.84 -6.69
N ILE A 64 1.20 4.76 -6.59
CA ILE A 64 0.49 4.05 -5.52
C ILE A 64 0.89 2.57 -5.53
N ASP A 65 0.88 1.92 -6.70
CA ASP A 65 1.26 0.52 -6.83
C ASP A 65 2.73 0.30 -6.43
N HIS A 66 3.62 1.22 -6.78
CA HIS A 66 5.02 1.17 -6.37
C HIS A 66 5.16 1.30 -4.84
N LYS A 67 4.51 2.28 -4.23
CA LYS A 67 4.53 2.48 -2.77
C LYS A 67 3.93 1.30 -2.02
N ASN A 68 2.84 0.71 -2.52
CA ASN A 68 2.23 -0.49 -1.93
C ASN A 68 3.20 -1.69 -1.95
N LYS A 69 3.94 -1.88 -3.05
CA LYS A 69 4.99 -2.90 -3.12
C LYS A 69 6.11 -2.65 -2.10
N GLN A 70 6.55 -1.39 -1.96
CA GLN A 70 7.55 -1.02 -0.96
C GLN A 70 7.06 -1.26 0.47
N ILE A 71 5.82 -0.89 0.79
CA ILE A 71 5.21 -1.13 2.10
C ILE A 71 5.17 -2.63 2.40
N LEU A 72 4.78 -3.46 1.43
CA LEU A 72 4.76 -4.92 1.60
C LEU A 72 6.15 -5.48 1.86
N GLU A 73 7.17 -5.00 1.13
CA GLU A 73 8.57 -5.39 1.33
C GLU A 73 9.06 -4.99 2.73
N TYR A 74 8.78 -3.75 3.16
CA TYR A 74 9.13 -3.28 4.49
C TYR A 74 8.39 -4.04 5.60
N SER A 75 7.12 -4.40 5.42
CA SER A 75 6.40 -5.24 6.39
C SER A 75 7.08 -6.59 6.57
N LYS A 76 7.45 -7.24 5.46
CA LYS A 76 8.17 -8.51 5.49
C LYS A 76 9.53 -8.41 6.19
N ILE A 77 10.27 -7.34 5.94
CA ILE A 77 11.55 -7.07 6.64
C ILE A 77 11.30 -6.79 8.12
N PHE A 78 10.29 -6.00 8.46
CA PHE A 78 9.94 -5.64 9.83
C PHE A 78 9.52 -6.86 10.64
N GLU A 79 8.69 -7.74 10.08
CA GLU A 79 8.30 -9.00 10.70
C GLU A 79 9.53 -9.87 10.98
N THR A 80 10.38 -10.11 9.98
CA THR A 80 11.58 -10.96 10.14
C THR A 80 12.63 -10.38 11.08
N THR A 81 12.83 -9.06 11.08
CA THR A 81 13.87 -8.41 11.90
C THR A 81 13.44 -8.16 13.34
N ASN A 82 12.17 -7.82 13.61
CA ASN A 82 11.73 -7.64 14.98
C ASN A 82 11.59 -8.96 15.71
N ASP A 83 11.07 -10.01 15.07
CA ASP A 83 10.94 -11.32 15.70
C ASP A 83 12.33 -11.79 16.17
N THR A 84 13.30 -11.84 15.25
CA THR A 84 14.65 -12.32 15.57
C THR A 84 15.47 -11.41 16.49
N ARG A 85 15.29 -10.09 16.45
CA ARG A 85 16.06 -9.15 17.30
C ARG A 85 15.48 -9.06 18.71
N VAL A 86 14.15 -9.00 18.85
CA VAL A 86 13.48 -8.97 20.15
C VAL A 86 13.73 -10.30 20.86
N GLU A 87 13.62 -11.43 20.17
CA GLU A 87 13.98 -12.75 20.71
C GLU A 87 15.41 -12.79 21.25
N LYS A 88 16.41 -12.35 20.46
CA LYS A 88 17.82 -12.37 20.89
C LYS A 88 18.07 -11.48 22.10
N GLN A 89 17.48 -10.29 22.16
CA GLN A 89 17.62 -9.39 23.31
C GLN A 89 16.92 -9.95 24.55
N LEU A 90 15.74 -10.53 24.40
CA LEU A 90 15.00 -11.17 25.47
C LEU A 90 15.78 -12.37 26.04
N VAL A 91 16.27 -13.28 25.18
CA VAL A 91 17.09 -14.42 25.58
C VAL A 91 18.35 -13.96 26.32
N LYS A 92 19.04 -12.92 25.81
CA LYS A 92 20.22 -12.35 26.49
C LYS A 92 19.87 -11.85 27.90
N ASN A 93 18.76 -11.14 28.06
CA ASN A 93 18.34 -10.60 29.36
C ASN A 93 17.93 -11.71 30.33
N ILE A 94 17.25 -12.74 29.86
CA ILE A 94 16.87 -13.92 30.65
C ILE A 94 18.12 -14.65 31.17
N LEU A 95 19.10 -14.89 30.29
CA LEU A 95 20.37 -15.52 30.67
C LEU A 95 21.15 -14.65 31.67
N LEU A 96 21.23 -13.34 31.44
CA LEU A 96 21.89 -12.42 32.37
C LEU A 96 21.20 -12.40 33.73
N SER A 97 19.86 -12.41 33.77
CA SER A 97 19.11 -12.46 35.02
C SER A 97 19.35 -13.76 35.77
N TYR A 98 19.40 -14.90 35.07
CA TYR A 98 19.72 -16.19 35.69
C TYR A 98 21.15 -16.22 36.26
N PHE A 99 22.15 -15.75 35.50
CA PHE A 99 23.55 -15.77 35.94
C PHE A 99 23.86 -14.80 37.10
N HIS A 100 23.14 -13.69 37.21
CA HIS A 100 23.26 -12.79 38.36
C HIS A 100 22.47 -13.27 39.59
N THR A 101 21.63 -14.30 39.45
CA THR A 101 20.87 -14.85 40.58
C THR A 101 21.80 -15.72 41.45
N PRO A 102 21.92 -15.45 42.76
CA PRO A 102 22.64 -16.29 43.71
C PRO A 102 22.18 -17.75 43.65
N ILE A 103 23.10 -18.71 43.83
CA ILE A 103 22.84 -20.15 43.62
C ILE A 103 21.65 -20.65 44.47
N ASP A 104 21.54 -20.16 45.71
CA ASP A 104 20.46 -20.43 46.65
C ASP A 104 19.07 -19.94 46.20
N LYS A 105 19.03 -19.03 45.22
CA LYS A 105 17.80 -18.44 44.67
C LYS A 105 17.51 -18.82 43.22
N GLN A 106 18.43 -19.54 42.57
CA GLN A 106 18.25 -19.96 41.18
C GLN A 106 17.01 -20.86 40.99
N GLN A 107 16.69 -21.71 41.97
CA GLN A 107 15.48 -22.55 41.93
C GLN A 107 14.17 -21.75 41.99
N GLU A 108 14.15 -20.60 42.65
CA GLU A 108 12.96 -19.73 42.74
C GLU A 108 12.73 -18.95 41.43
N VAL A 109 13.80 -18.68 40.68
CA VAL A 109 13.77 -17.88 39.44
C VAL A 109 13.46 -18.73 38.21
N VAL A 110 13.82 -20.01 38.21
CA VAL A 110 13.59 -20.93 37.07
C VAL A 110 12.11 -21.05 36.65
N PRO A 111 11.11 -21.18 37.55
CA PRO A 111 9.70 -21.19 37.17
C PRO A 111 9.24 -19.89 36.49
N ILE A 112 9.80 -18.76 36.92
CA ILE A 112 9.49 -17.44 36.38
C ILE A 112 10.07 -17.31 34.97
N LEU A 113 11.33 -17.71 34.79
CA LEU A 113 11.97 -17.71 33.48
C LEU A 113 11.32 -18.72 32.52
N SER A 114 10.92 -19.90 33.01
CA SER A 114 10.22 -20.89 32.18
C SER A 114 8.83 -20.43 31.74
N ALA A 115 8.11 -19.71 32.62
CA ALA A 115 6.83 -19.10 32.26
C ALA A 115 7.00 -17.96 31.25
N LEU A 116 8.09 -17.18 31.37
CA LEU A 116 8.41 -16.08 30.45
C LEU A 116 8.82 -16.57 29.05
N VAL A 117 9.53 -17.71 28.97
CA VAL A 117 9.93 -18.35 27.70
C VAL A 117 8.84 -19.24 27.12
N GLY A 118 7.83 -19.62 27.91
CA GLY A 118 6.71 -20.45 27.46
C GLY A 118 7.06 -21.95 27.38
N PHE A 119 7.85 -22.46 28.33
CA PHE A 119 8.18 -23.89 28.37
C PHE A 119 6.94 -24.77 28.49
N THR A 120 6.96 -25.88 27.77
CA THR A 120 6.02 -26.98 28.00
C THR A 120 6.28 -27.64 29.35
N GLN A 121 5.29 -28.36 29.87
CA GLN A 121 5.41 -29.03 31.17
C GLN A 121 6.59 -30.02 31.16
N GLU A 122 6.85 -30.69 30.03
CA GLU A 122 7.95 -31.63 29.86
C GLU A 122 9.33 -30.95 29.91
N GLU A 123 9.46 -29.77 29.31
CA GLU A 123 10.71 -28.99 29.30
C GLU A 123 11.01 -28.41 30.67
N TYR A 124 10.00 -27.89 31.35
CA TYR A 124 10.11 -27.42 32.73
C TYR A 124 10.62 -28.53 33.66
N GLN A 125 10.04 -29.73 33.56
CA GLN A 125 10.49 -30.87 34.35
C GLN A 125 11.96 -31.19 34.10
N LYS A 126 12.42 -31.27 32.84
CA LYS A 126 13.83 -31.55 32.52
C LYS A 126 14.81 -30.57 33.18
N VAL A 127 14.47 -29.27 33.18
CA VAL A 127 15.32 -28.24 33.80
C VAL A 127 15.37 -28.40 35.31
N ILE A 128 14.24 -28.60 35.98
CA ILE A 128 14.19 -28.81 37.43
C ILE A 128 15.01 -30.05 37.85
N HIS A 129 14.89 -31.16 37.11
CA HIS A 129 15.68 -32.36 37.38
C HIS A 129 17.19 -32.11 37.21
N SER A 130 17.59 -31.32 36.21
CA SER A 130 19.00 -30.98 35.99
C SER A 130 19.60 -30.08 37.08
N ILE A 131 18.80 -29.16 37.63
CA ILE A 131 19.22 -28.23 38.70
C ILE A 131 19.28 -28.95 40.04
N SER A 132 18.28 -29.79 40.33
CA SER A 132 18.22 -30.58 41.57
C SER A 132 19.39 -31.58 41.67
N ASN A 133 19.81 -32.19 40.56
CA ASN A 133 20.94 -33.12 40.54
C ASN A 133 22.30 -32.43 40.74
N ASN A 134 22.39 -31.12 40.49
CA ASN A 134 23.64 -30.35 40.60
C ASN A 134 23.97 -29.89 42.03
N TYR A 135 22.98 -29.88 42.94
CA TYR A 135 23.16 -29.42 44.34
C TYR A 135 24.05 -30.35 45.19
N ASN A 136 24.26 -31.60 44.76
CA ASN A 136 25.03 -32.59 45.49
C ASN A 136 26.50 -32.72 45.00
N ASN A 137 26.92 -31.90 44.03
CA ASN A 137 28.28 -31.97 43.49
C ASN A 137 28.88 -30.57 43.40
N THR A 138 29.76 -30.25 44.34
CA THR A 138 30.59 -29.05 44.31
C THR A 138 31.55 -29.13 43.13
N THR A 139 31.17 -28.59 41.97
CA THR A 139 32.05 -27.96 40.97
C THR A 139 31.16 -27.34 39.88
N SER A 140 31.27 -26.03 39.75
CA SER A 140 30.65 -25.19 38.72
C SER A 140 30.81 -25.75 37.29
N ASN A 141 29.73 -25.64 36.49
CA ASN A 141 29.67 -25.65 35.01
C ASN A 141 29.14 -26.89 34.25
N ASN A 142 28.53 -27.88 34.90
CA ASN A 142 28.08 -29.11 34.20
C ASN A 142 26.74 -29.05 33.44
N TRP A 143 25.93 -27.99 33.57
CA TRP A 143 24.63 -27.95 32.88
C TRP A 143 24.75 -27.53 31.40
N LEU A 144 25.78 -26.75 31.05
CA LEU A 144 26.04 -26.32 29.67
C LEU A 144 26.70 -27.43 28.83
N THR A 145 27.47 -28.33 29.45
CA THR A 145 28.16 -29.43 28.74
C THR A 145 27.18 -30.49 28.23
N GLY A 146 26.13 -30.80 28.99
CA GLY A 146 25.07 -31.72 28.56
C GLY A 146 24.26 -31.19 27.36
N TRP A 147 24.00 -29.89 27.33
CA TRP A 147 23.26 -29.25 26.23
C TRP A 147 24.10 -29.12 24.96
N LEU A 148 25.37 -28.72 25.06
CA LEU A 148 26.28 -28.63 23.90
C LEU A 148 26.65 -30.01 23.33
N SER A 149 26.67 -31.06 24.17
CA SER A 149 26.90 -32.43 23.71
C SER A 149 25.71 -32.99 22.91
N ALA A 150 24.48 -32.61 23.26
CA ALA A 150 23.27 -33.11 22.60
C ALA A 150 23.12 -32.66 21.13
N ASN A 151 23.78 -31.57 20.73
CA ASN A 151 23.69 -31.00 19.39
C ASN A 151 24.85 -31.39 18.45
N SER A 152 25.75 -32.29 18.87
CA SER A 152 26.94 -32.70 18.11
C SER A 152 26.86 -34.08 17.45
N SER A 153 25.69 -34.74 17.46
CA SER A 153 25.52 -36.01 16.73
C SER A 153 25.54 -35.78 15.23
N LYS A 154 26.69 -36.11 14.60
CA LYS A 154 26.93 -36.10 13.15
C LYS A 154 25.88 -36.94 12.39
N PRO A 155 25.51 -36.54 11.16
CA PRO A 155 24.76 -37.40 10.25
C PRO A 155 25.66 -38.55 9.76
N LYS A 156 25.08 -39.76 9.65
CA LYS A 156 25.60 -40.86 8.83
C LYS A 156 25.10 -40.72 7.40
#